data_AF-A0A2V8M9Q1-F1
#
_entry.id   AF-A0A2V8M9Q1-F1
#
_cell.length_a   1.000
_cell.length_b   1.000
_cell.length_c   1.000
_cell.angle_alpha   90.00
_cell.angle_beta   90.00
_cell.angle_gamma   90.00
#
_symmetry.space_group_name_H-M   'P 1'
#
loop_
_entity.id
_entity.type
_entity.pdbx_description
1 polymer ?
#
loop_
_entity_poly.entity_id
_entity_poly.type
_entity_poly.pdbx_seq_one_letter_code
_entity_poly.pdbx_strand_id
1 'polypeptide(L)'
;TEGELASTEKYFKIVSAFRPREYQDQLRRQSPNAGSAGLAVNSPHFTGRALDFYVGGDPVDTKDSNRAIQVKTAVYQWIVRNAERFGFRPYFYEPWHWEYVK
;
A
#
# COMPACT_ATOMS: atom_id res chain seq x y z
N THR A 1 10.48 -2.09 25.59
CA THR A 1 11.17 -1.22 24.61
C THR A 1 10.11 -0.62 23.71
N GLU A 2 9.85 0.68 23.82
CA GLU A 2 8.88 1.36 22.94
C GLU A 2 9.40 1.36 21.51
N GLY A 3 8.67 0.71 20.61
CA GLY A 3 8.95 0.75 19.16
C GLY A 3 9.41 -0.57 18.53
N GLU A 4 9.53 -1.66 19.28
CA GLU A 4 9.78 -2.98 18.68
C GLU A 4 8.45 -3.65 18.29
N LEU A 5 8.40 -4.13 17.04
CA LEU A 5 7.26 -4.91 16.57
C LEU A 5 7.25 -6.26 17.29
N ALA A 6 6.10 -6.66 17.84
CA ALA A 6 5.97 -7.92 18.56
C ALA A 6 6.23 -9.11 17.61
N SER A 7 6.74 -10.24 18.13
CA SER A 7 7.05 -11.42 17.31
C SER A 7 5.84 -12.04 16.57
N THR A 8 4.62 -11.67 16.95
CA THR A 8 3.37 -12.04 16.30
C THR A 8 2.91 -11.05 15.24
N GLU A 9 3.56 -9.87 15.14
CA GLU A 9 3.17 -8.83 14.20
C GLU A 9 3.54 -9.20 12.76
N LYS A 10 2.50 -9.33 11.94
CA LYS A 10 2.60 -9.68 10.52
C LYS A 10 2.82 -8.45 9.63
N TYR A 11 3.08 -7.28 10.23
CA TYR A 11 3.22 -6.00 9.53
C TYR A 11 4.46 -5.96 8.62
N PHE A 12 4.53 -4.95 7.75
CA PHE A 12 5.61 -4.75 6.78
C PHE A 12 5.82 -5.85 5.74
N LYS A 13 4.90 -6.80 5.63
CA LYS A 13 4.88 -7.70 4.47
C LYS A 13 4.60 -6.89 3.21
N ILE A 14 5.37 -7.15 2.16
CA ILE A 14 5.09 -6.61 0.83
C ILE A 14 3.90 -7.40 0.27
N VAL A 15 2.77 -6.70 0.10
CA VAL A 15 1.53 -7.24 -0.48
C VAL A 15 1.58 -7.12 -2.00
N SER A 16 2.10 -6.01 -2.51
CA SER A 16 2.29 -5.76 -3.95
C SER A 16 3.53 -4.89 -4.20
N ALA A 17 4.10 -5.02 -5.39
CA ALA A 17 5.28 -4.29 -5.84
C ALA A 17 5.19 -4.07 -7.36
N PHE A 18 6.26 -4.30 -8.13
CA PHE A 18 6.20 -4.19 -9.59
C PHE A 18 5.06 -5.03 -10.19
N ARG A 19 4.30 -4.40 -11.08
CA ARG A 19 3.20 -5.04 -11.80
C ARG A 19 3.30 -4.69 -13.29
N PRO A 20 3.42 -5.64 -14.21
CA PRO A 20 3.47 -5.34 -15.64
C PRO A 20 2.09 -4.87 -16.14
N ARG A 21 2.10 -4.02 -17.19
CA ARG A 21 0.87 -3.44 -17.76
C ARG A 21 -0.07 -4.52 -18.28
N GLU A 22 0.50 -5.55 -18.89
CA GLU A 22 -0.23 -6.68 -19.46
C GLU A 22 -1.03 -7.41 -18.38
N TYR A 23 -0.45 -7.58 -17.19
CA TYR A 23 -1.14 -8.20 -16.06
C TYR A 23 -2.22 -7.27 -15.48
N GLN A 24 -1.96 -5.97 -15.38
CA GLN A 24 -2.98 -5.01 -14.95
C GLN A 24 -4.18 -4.99 -15.92
N ASP A 25 -3.93 -5.06 -17.23
CA ASP A 25 -4.97 -5.12 -18.25
C ASP A 25 -5.79 -6.41 -18.14
N GLN A 26 -5.14 -7.55 -17.84
CA GLN A 26 -5.83 -8.81 -17.56
C GLN A 26 -6.76 -8.69 -16.35
N LEU A 27 -6.27 -8.12 -15.23
CA LEU A 27 -7.10 -7.89 -14.04
C LEU A 27 -8.31 -7.00 -14.34
N ARG A 28 -8.13 -5.93 -15.12
CA ARG A 28 -9.24 -5.05 -15.52
C ARG A 28 -10.25 -5.75 -16.41
N ARG A 29 -9.81 -6.62 -17.32
CA ARG A 29 -10.73 -7.45 -18.15
C ARG A 29 -11.54 -8.42 -17.29
N GLN A 30 -10.94 -8.98 -16.25
CA GLN A 30 -11.61 -9.88 -15.30
C GLN A 30 -12.55 -9.13 -14.34
N SER A 31 -12.32 -7.84 -14.12
CA SER A 31 -13.10 -6.98 -13.23
C SER A 31 -13.62 -5.74 -13.97
N PRO A 32 -14.54 -5.90 -14.95
CA PRO A 32 -14.95 -4.81 -15.84
C PRO A 32 -15.62 -3.63 -15.13
N ASN A 33 -16.17 -3.86 -13.93
CA ASN A 33 -16.82 -2.85 -13.11
C ASN A 33 -15.86 -2.18 -12.09
N ALA A 34 -14.57 -2.51 -12.12
CA ALA A 34 -13.60 -1.91 -11.21
C ALA A 34 -13.36 -0.43 -11.56
N GLY A 35 -13.68 0.46 -10.61
CA GLY A 35 -13.32 1.87 -10.69
C GLY A 35 -11.80 2.09 -10.63
N SER A 36 -11.36 3.32 -10.92
CA SER A 36 -9.94 3.69 -10.91
C SER A 36 -9.26 3.51 -9.55
N ALA A 37 -10.00 3.64 -8.45
CA ALA A 37 -9.50 3.41 -7.09
C ALA A 37 -9.26 1.92 -6.79
N GLY A 38 -10.05 1.01 -7.38
CA GLY A 38 -9.87 -0.43 -7.19
C GLY A 38 -8.82 -1.03 -8.13
N LEU A 39 -8.82 -0.59 -9.39
CA LEU A 39 -7.82 -0.99 -10.38
C LEU A 39 -7.42 0.21 -11.25
N ALA A 40 -6.32 0.86 -10.88
CA ALA A 40 -5.79 2.00 -11.63
C ALA A 40 -5.49 1.64 -13.10
N VAL A 41 -5.73 2.59 -14.00
CA VAL A 41 -5.34 2.48 -15.42
C VAL A 41 -3.85 2.79 -15.60
N ASN A 42 -3.36 3.84 -14.94
CA ASN A 42 -1.96 4.21 -14.88
C ASN A 42 -1.45 4.01 -13.46
N SER A 43 -0.98 2.80 -13.17
CA SER A 43 -0.52 2.45 -11.82
C SER A 43 0.95 2.84 -11.60
N PRO A 44 1.29 3.46 -10.44
CA PRO A 44 2.69 3.67 -10.05
C PRO A 44 3.51 2.37 -9.99
N HIS A 45 2.87 1.22 -9.74
CA HIS A 45 3.50 -0.10 -9.73
C HIS A 45 4.15 -0.49 -11.06
N PHE A 46 3.77 0.14 -12.17
CA PHE A 46 4.41 -0.09 -13.49
C PHE A 46 5.88 0.36 -13.52
N THR A 47 6.26 1.28 -12.63
CA THR A 47 7.62 1.83 -12.58
C THR A 47 8.58 0.96 -11.77
N GLY A 48 8.06 0.00 -11.00
CA GLY A 48 8.83 -0.72 -9.99
C GLY A 48 9.22 0.11 -8.77
N ARG A 49 8.74 1.36 -8.66
CA ARG A 49 9.04 2.29 -7.56
C ARG A 49 7.92 2.38 -6.52
N ALA A 50 6.83 1.61 -6.66
CA ALA A 50 5.73 1.59 -5.71
C ALA A 50 5.63 0.23 -4.98
N LEU A 51 5.32 0.30 -3.69
CA LEU A 51 5.15 -0.84 -2.80
C LEU A 51 3.86 -0.71 -1.99
N ASP A 52 3.15 -1.82 -1.84
CA ASP A 52 2.04 -1.97 -0.91
C ASP A 52 2.51 -2.74 0.32
N PHE A 53 2.54 -2.10 1.48
CA PHE A 53 2.88 -2.74 2.76
C PHE A 53 1.62 -3.14 3.51
N TYR A 54 1.66 -4.32 4.15
CA TYR A 54 0.65 -4.68 5.12
C TYR A 54 0.82 -3.85 6.40
N VAL A 55 -0.14 -2.94 6.64
CA VAL A 55 -0.19 -2.04 7.81
C VAL A 55 -1.36 -2.33 8.74
N GLY A 56 -2.07 -3.45 8.54
CA GLY A 56 -3.26 -3.86 9.29
C GLY A 56 -4.54 -3.82 8.45
N GLY A 57 -5.66 -4.21 9.08
CA GLY A 57 -6.96 -4.32 8.41
C GLY A 57 -6.94 -5.34 7.27
N ASP A 58 -7.85 -5.15 6.31
CA ASP A 58 -7.86 -5.88 5.06
C ASP A 58 -6.79 -5.28 4.11
N PRO A 59 -5.85 -6.07 3.58
CA PRO A 59 -4.82 -5.57 2.67
C PRO A 59 -5.43 -4.94 1.41
N VAL A 60 -4.91 -3.78 1.01
CA VAL A 60 -5.25 -3.08 -0.26
C VAL A 60 -6.75 -2.84 -0.52
N ASP A 61 -7.59 -2.85 0.53
CA ASP A 61 -9.02 -2.54 0.44
C ASP A 61 -9.29 -1.04 0.66
N THR A 62 -9.99 -0.41 -0.29
CA THR A 62 -10.27 1.02 -0.38
C THR A 62 -11.45 1.51 0.45
N LYS A 63 -12.18 0.63 1.17
CA LYS A 63 -13.28 1.03 2.07
C LYS A 63 -12.79 1.98 3.16
N ASP A 64 -13.56 3.03 3.42
CA ASP A 64 -13.26 4.01 4.46
C ASP A 64 -13.10 3.40 5.85
N SER A 65 -13.94 2.42 6.20
CA SER A 65 -13.85 1.70 7.47
C SER A 65 -12.53 0.95 7.63
N ASN A 66 -12.02 0.36 6.55
CA ASN A 66 -10.74 -0.34 6.54
C ASN A 66 -9.57 0.65 6.68
N ARG A 67 -9.59 1.74 5.90
CA ARG A 67 -8.57 2.80 6.01
C ARG A 67 -8.52 3.40 7.41
N ALA A 68 -9.69 3.61 8.04
CA ALA A 68 -9.77 4.12 9.41
C ALA A 68 -9.12 3.19 10.45
N ILE A 69 -9.07 1.87 10.20
CA ILE A 69 -8.32 0.92 11.03
C ILE A 69 -6.83 1.06 10.75
N GLN A 70 -6.44 1.02 9.48
CA GLN A 70 -5.04 1.06 9.05
C GLN A 70 -4.30 2.30 9.55
N VAL A 71 -4.91 3.49 9.45
CA VAL A 71 -4.25 4.74 9.88
C VAL A 71 -4.02 4.83 11.39
N LYS A 72 -4.71 4.00 12.18
CA LYS A 72 -4.58 3.95 13.65
C LYS A 72 -3.50 2.98 14.12
N THR A 73 -2.94 2.14 13.24
CA THR A 73 -1.93 1.16 13.66
C THR A 73 -0.60 1.83 13.99
N ALA A 74 0.11 1.28 14.97
CA ALA A 74 1.43 1.77 15.35
C ALA A 74 2.42 1.72 14.17
N VAL A 75 2.30 0.67 13.33
CA VAL A 75 3.15 0.53 12.15
C VAL A 75 2.91 1.63 11.12
N TYR A 76 1.65 1.94 10.77
CA TYR A 76 1.37 3.00 9.82
C TYR A 76 1.91 4.34 10.31
N GLN A 77 1.66 4.66 11.59
CA GLN A 77 2.16 5.89 12.20
C GLN A 77 3.69 5.96 12.22
N TRP A 78 4.37 4.82 12.40
CA TRP A 78 5.82 4.75 12.29
C TRP A 78 6.30 5.06 10.87
N ILE A 79 5.67 4.49 9.83
CA ILE A 79 6.05 4.73 8.44
C ILE A 79 5.85 6.21 8.09
N VAL A 80 4.71 6.80 8.44
CA VAL A 80 4.46 8.24 8.22
C VAL A 80 5.57 9.12 8.79
N ARG A 81 6.07 8.78 9.99
CA ARG A 81 7.15 9.54 10.65
C ARG A 81 8.54 9.30 10.06
N ASN A 82 8.78 8.18 9.39
CA ASN A 82 10.15 7.74 9.05
C ASN A 82 10.41 7.54 7.55
N ALA A 83 9.40 7.30 6.72
CA ALA A 83 9.54 6.90 5.31
C ALA A 83 10.39 7.85 4.47
N GLU A 84 10.27 9.16 4.69
CA GLU A 84 11.03 10.17 3.94
C GLU A 84 12.55 10.00 4.10
N ARG A 85 13.01 9.55 5.28
CA ARG A 85 14.43 9.29 5.55
C ARG A 85 14.97 8.21 4.60
N PHE A 86 14.11 7.29 4.19
CA PHE A 86 14.40 6.19 3.28
C PHE A 86 13.99 6.48 1.83
N GLY A 87 13.54 7.70 1.53
CA GLY A 87 13.18 8.11 0.16
C GLY A 87 11.78 7.73 -0.28
N PHE A 88 10.89 7.34 0.65
CA PHE A 88 9.51 7.00 0.34
C PHE A 88 8.54 8.15 0.66
N ARG A 89 7.48 8.27 -0.13
CA ARG A 89 6.33 9.16 0.09
C ARG A 89 5.02 8.38 0.07
N PRO A 90 4.04 8.74 0.91
CA PRO A 90 2.74 8.07 0.89
C PRO A 90 1.90 8.52 -0.30
N TYR A 91 1.03 7.63 -0.79
CA TYR A 91 -0.19 8.06 -1.46
C TYR A 91 -1.28 8.25 -0.41
N PHE A 92 -1.68 9.51 -0.15
CA PHE A 92 -2.41 9.85 1.08
C PHE A 92 -3.74 9.13 1.28
N TYR A 93 -4.40 8.69 0.20
CA TYR A 93 -5.67 7.96 0.26
C TYR A 93 -5.52 6.47 0.55
N GLU A 94 -4.32 5.91 0.45
CA GLU A 94 -4.06 4.47 0.55
C GLU A 94 -2.96 4.21 1.57
N PRO A 95 -3.29 3.91 2.84
CA PRO A 95 -2.32 3.77 3.92
C PRO A 95 -1.21 2.72 3.67
N TRP A 96 -1.49 1.76 2.80
CA TRP A 96 -0.56 0.71 2.38
C TRP A 96 0.40 1.13 1.26
N HIS A 97 0.08 2.14 0.44
CA HIS A 97 0.79 2.46 -0.81
C HIS A 97 1.86 3.53 -0.61
N TRP A 98 3.10 3.19 -0.94
CA TRP A 98 4.27 4.05 -0.78
C TRP A 98 5.14 4.05 -2.03
N GLU A 99 5.58 5.23 -2.44
CA GLU A 99 6.39 5.43 -3.65
C GLU A 99 7.81 5.88 -3.29
N TYR A 100 8.81 5.23 -3.89
CA TYR A 100 10.20 5.61 -3.79
C TYR A 100 10.49 6.78 -4.76
N VAL A 101 10.89 7.93 -4.23
CA VAL A 101 11.04 9.19 -4.99
C VAL A 101 12.46 9.75 -5.03
N LYS A 102 13.43 9.07 -4.40
CA LYS A 102 14.85 9.45 -4.46
C LYS A 102 15.60 8.73 -5.59
#